data_AF-A0A654ILB7-F1
#
_entry.id   AF-A0A654ILB7-F1
#
_cell.length_a   1.000
_cell.length_b   1.000
_cell.length_c   1.000
_cell.angle_alpha   90.00
_cell.angle_beta   90.00
_cell.angle_gamma   90.00
#
_symmetry.space_group_name_H-M   'P 1'
#
loop_
_entity.id
_entity.type
_entity.pdbx_description
1 polymer ?
#
loop_
_entity_poly.entity_id
_entity_poly.type
_entity_poly.pdbx_seq_one_letter_code
_entity_poly.pdbx_strand_id
1 'polypeptide(L)'
;MIQKNTPGEALRTFFNQTVFGFEILAVFLLVFLVLTFKLIAILLKKQHNKIFLSTSFTIATSLAFFLPFAFASIGAKTTIAPFLNPLIVFFRAVFIGFGKSGQENNQLVGHFLYNGIFYILSAQLIGVILSIVMFYLLFYSIKKTNSKKIEYQFLNNLTFKEFFKSSSDLTIIGFSIKEFVFITLLISVLPFISAIDIAIYRFDQFAIILIELLFIWTILFISSFFEFFSFHLAFPFIDIIFKTVDIIFKKSPSSLDIKQYLFELLRFFLVVVFSIIIPIIIGFISILIKIKTGVVVSVA
;
A
#
# COMPACT_ATOMS: atom_id res chain seq x y z
N MET A 1 7.07 21.09 -24.15
CA MET A 1 6.43 21.30 -22.83
C MET A 1 7.13 20.42 -21.80
N ILE A 2 7.41 20.94 -20.60
CA ILE A 2 7.90 20.11 -19.49
C ILE A 2 6.73 19.26 -19.00
N GLN A 3 6.86 17.93 -19.05
CA GLN A 3 5.85 17.01 -18.53
C GLN A 3 5.72 17.22 -17.01
N LYS A 4 4.50 17.48 -16.54
CA LYS A 4 4.22 17.60 -15.10
C LYS A 4 4.15 16.19 -14.50
N ASN A 5 4.66 16.03 -13.29
CA ASN A 5 4.69 14.75 -12.57
C ASN A 5 3.66 14.69 -11.44
N THR A 6 2.62 15.52 -11.51
CA THR A 6 1.54 15.54 -10.52
C THR A 6 0.64 14.32 -10.68
N PRO A 7 -0.06 13.88 -9.62
CA PRO A 7 -0.95 12.72 -9.70
C PRO A 7 -2.02 12.82 -10.80
N GLY A 8 -2.56 14.03 -11.04
CA GLY A 8 -3.53 14.25 -12.10
C GLY A 8 -2.95 14.05 -13.51
N GLU A 9 -1.73 14.54 -13.76
CA GLU A 9 -1.07 14.37 -15.07
C GLU A 9 -0.62 12.92 -15.27
N ALA A 10 -0.15 12.27 -14.21
CA ALA A 10 0.21 10.87 -14.21
C ALA A 10 -0.96 9.98 -14.66
N LEU A 11 -2.18 10.26 -14.18
CA LEU A 11 -3.39 9.49 -14.51
C LEU A 11 -3.97 9.81 -15.90
N ARG A 12 -3.70 11.00 -16.45
CA ARG A 12 -4.17 11.44 -17.78
C ARG A 12 -3.30 10.91 -18.92
N THR A 13 -2.02 10.67 -18.65
CA THR A 13 -1.03 10.21 -19.64
C THR A 13 -0.94 8.69 -19.66
N PHE A 14 -0.67 8.09 -20.83
CA PHE A 14 -0.47 6.63 -20.95
C PHE A 14 0.87 6.17 -20.38
N PHE A 15 1.85 7.06 -20.30
CA PHE A 15 3.15 6.76 -19.71
C PHE A 15 3.86 8.03 -19.25
N ASN A 16 4.34 8.02 -18.01
CA ASN A 16 5.24 9.03 -17.46
C ASN A 16 6.45 8.31 -16.85
N GLN A 17 7.61 8.44 -17.50
CA GLN A 17 8.85 7.76 -17.10
C GLN A 17 9.30 8.13 -15.69
N THR A 18 9.16 9.41 -15.32
CA THR A 18 9.57 9.91 -14.01
C THR A 18 8.66 9.34 -12.92
N VAL A 19 7.34 9.42 -13.10
CA VAL A 19 6.39 8.80 -12.14
C VAL A 19 6.63 7.30 -12.04
N PHE A 20 6.81 6.61 -13.18
CA PHE A 20 7.09 5.18 -13.21
C PHE A 20 8.33 4.80 -12.38
N GLY A 21 9.45 5.52 -12.54
CA GLY A 21 10.67 5.25 -11.77
C GLY A 21 10.51 5.51 -10.26
N PHE A 22 9.80 6.57 -9.89
CA PHE A 22 9.58 6.90 -8.48
C PHE A 22 8.52 6.01 -7.81
N GLU A 23 7.53 5.51 -8.53
CA GLU A 23 6.63 4.44 -8.03
C GLU A 23 7.41 3.17 -7.71
N ILE A 24 8.31 2.74 -8.61
CA ILE A 24 9.18 1.57 -8.36
C ILE A 24 9.96 1.78 -7.07
N LEU A 25 10.63 2.93 -6.93
CA LEU A 25 11.47 3.24 -5.78
C LEU A 25 10.67 3.31 -4.47
N ALA A 26 9.51 3.96 -4.49
CA ALA A 26 8.68 4.15 -3.32
C ALA A 26 8.13 2.80 -2.81
N VAL A 27 7.57 1.98 -3.71
CA VAL A 27 7.08 0.64 -3.35
C VAL A 27 8.22 -0.31 -3.00
N PHE A 28 9.37 -0.18 -3.68
CA PHE A 28 10.58 -0.91 -3.34
C PHE A 28 10.96 -0.68 -1.87
N LEU A 29 11.09 0.58 -1.47
CA LEU A 29 11.44 0.95 -0.11
C LEU A 29 10.39 0.46 0.89
N LEU A 30 9.10 0.64 0.60
CA LEU A 30 8.02 0.23 1.49
C LEU A 30 8.08 -1.27 1.80
N VAL A 31 8.06 -2.11 0.77
CA VAL A 31 7.98 -3.57 0.94
C VAL A 31 9.29 -4.10 1.52
N PHE A 32 10.45 -3.64 1.03
CA PHE A 32 11.75 -4.04 1.56
C PHE A 32 11.90 -3.69 3.05
N LEU A 33 11.54 -2.47 3.45
CA LEU A 33 11.66 -2.03 4.85
C LEU A 33 10.67 -2.75 5.75
N VAL A 34 9.43 -2.99 5.32
CA VAL A 34 8.46 -3.77 6.09
C VAL A 34 8.99 -5.18 6.34
N LEU A 35 9.53 -5.85 5.32
CA LEU A 35 10.12 -7.19 5.47
C LEU A 35 11.37 -7.18 6.37
N THR A 36 12.20 -6.15 6.23
CA THR A 36 13.38 -5.96 7.10
C THR A 36 12.97 -5.76 8.56
N PHE A 37 11.94 -4.96 8.84
CA PHE A 37 11.41 -4.80 10.19
C PHE A 37 10.75 -6.06 10.73
N LYS A 38 10.09 -6.88 9.89
CA LYS A 38 9.63 -8.22 10.31
C LYS A 38 10.83 -9.09 10.72
N LEU A 39 11.92 -9.08 9.97
CA LEU A 39 13.14 -9.81 10.34
C LEU A 39 13.73 -9.31 11.65
N ILE A 40 13.82 -7.99 11.84
CA ILE A 40 14.27 -7.39 13.11
C ILE A 40 13.33 -7.79 14.26
N ALA A 41 12.01 -7.81 14.04
CA ALA A 41 11.05 -8.24 15.05
C ALA A 41 11.31 -9.69 15.48
N ILE A 42 11.59 -10.59 14.54
CA ILE A 42 11.93 -11.99 14.84
C ILE A 42 13.27 -12.05 15.60
N LEU A 43 14.30 -11.34 15.15
CA LEU A 43 15.62 -11.30 15.79
C LEU A 43 15.54 -10.81 17.24
N LEU A 44 14.67 -9.83 17.51
CA LEU A 44 14.47 -9.25 18.84
C LEU A 44 13.36 -9.96 19.64
N LYS A 45 12.76 -11.04 19.13
CA LYS A 45 11.63 -11.75 19.76
C LYS A 45 10.42 -10.84 20.04
N LYS A 46 10.20 -9.83 19.19
CA LYS A 46 9.10 -8.84 19.24
C LYS A 46 8.04 -9.06 18.15
N GLN A 47 8.01 -10.21 17.50
CA GLN A 47 7.08 -10.53 16.40
C GLN A 47 5.60 -10.54 16.79
N HIS A 48 5.27 -10.56 18.09
CA HIS A 48 3.89 -10.44 18.60
C HIS A 48 3.62 -9.09 19.28
N ASN A 49 4.64 -8.22 19.37
CA ASN A 49 4.49 -6.92 19.99
C ASN A 49 3.82 -5.95 19.01
N LYS A 50 2.53 -5.71 19.21
CA LYS A 50 1.67 -4.85 18.38
C LYS A 50 2.20 -3.41 18.27
N ILE A 51 2.69 -2.84 19.37
CA ILE A 51 3.26 -1.49 19.38
C ILE A 51 4.53 -1.46 18.52
N PHE A 52 5.43 -2.43 18.73
CA PHE A 52 6.66 -2.53 17.97
C PHE A 52 6.38 -2.65 16.47
N LEU A 53 5.53 -3.59 16.06
CA LEU A 53 5.20 -3.81 14.66
C LEU A 53 4.53 -2.59 14.01
N SER A 54 3.53 -1.99 14.68
CA SER A 54 2.80 -0.83 14.13
C SER A 54 3.72 0.38 13.98
N THR A 55 4.58 0.63 14.97
CA THR A 55 5.60 1.69 14.90
C THR A 55 6.62 1.42 13.81
N SER A 56 7.16 0.19 13.73
CA SER A 56 8.14 -0.18 12.69
C SER A 56 7.56 -0.10 11.27
N PHE A 57 6.31 -0.52 11.06
CA PHE A 57 5.64 -0.41 9.75
C PHE A 57 5.32 1.05 9.39
N THR A 58 5.00 1.88 10.39
CA THR A 58 4.86 3.33 10.18
C THR A 58 6.19 3.97 9.79
N ILE A 59 7.30 3.59 10.44
CA ILE A 59 8.64 4.06 10.08
C ILE A 59 9.01 3.60 8.66
N ALA A 60 8.72 2.36 8.29
CA ALA A 60 8.91 1.87 6.92
C ALA A 60 8.13 2.72 5.90
N THR A 61 6.87 3.04 6.22
CA THR A 61 6.01 3.89 5.39
C THR A 61 6.54 5.32 5.30
N SER A 62 7.01 5.88 6.41
CA SER A 62 7.64 7.20 6.48
C SER A 62 8.86 7.29 5.56
N LEU A 63 9.76 6.32 5.64
CA LEU A 63 10.93 6.26 4.76
C LEU A 63 10.54 6.08 3.29
N ALA A 64 9.50 5.30 3.01
CA ALA A 64 8.97 5.12 1.66
C ALA A 64 8.29 6.39 1.09
N PHE A 65 7.87 7.34 1.92
CA PHE A 65 7.45 8.66 1.47
C PHE A 65 8.65 9.61 1.33
N PHE A 66 9.42 9.80 2.40
CA PHE A 66 10.44 10.84 2.46
C PHE A 66 11.65 10.57 1.57
N LEU A 67 12.11 9.32 1.41
CA LEU A 67 13.29 9.04 0.58
C LEU A 67 13.02 9.30 -0.91
N PRO A 68 11.90 8.85 -1.51
CA PRO A 68 11.55 9.28 -2.86
C PRO A 68 11.45 10.80 -3.01
N PHE A 69 10.87 11.53 -2.05
CA PHE A 69 10.85 12.99 -2.10
C PHE A 69 12.27 13.60 -2.06
N ALA A 70 13.14 13.10 -1.18
CA ALA A 70 14.53 13.55 -1.10
C ALA A 70 15.28 13.27 -2.40
N PHE A 71 15.14 12.08 -2.98
CA PHE A 71 15.75 11.77 -4.27
C PHE A 71 15.15 12.60 -5.42
N ALA A 72 13.85 12.89 -5.37
CA ALA A 72 13.19 13.76 -6.35
C ALA A 72 13.72 15.20 -6.28
N SER A 73 14.02 15.73 -5.10
CA SER A 73 14.60 17.09 -4.98
C SER A 73 15.97 17.26 -5.64
N ILE A 74 16.67 16.15 -5.89
CA ILE A 74 17.98 16.15 -6.55
C ILE A 74 17.85 15.73 -8.03
N GLY A 75 17.03 14.71 -8.31
CA GLY A 75 16.97 14.05 -9.61
C GLY A 75 15.80 14.43 -10.50
N ALA A 76 14.78 15.13 -10.00
CA ALA A 76 13.57 15.47 -10.74
C ALA A 76 13.48 16.97 -11.07
N LYS A 77 13.02 17.28 -12.29
CA LYS A 77 12.81 18.67 -12.74
C LYS A 77 11.52 19.30 -12.21
N THR A 78 10.59 18.50 -11.72
CA THR A 78 9.29 18.92 -11.17
C THR A 78 8.91 18.02 -10.00
N THR A 79 8.08 18.53 -9.09
CA THR A 79 7.59 17.79 -7.91
C THR A 79 6.96 16.47 -8.33
N ILE A 80 7.32 15.39 -7.63
CA ILE A 80 6.78 14.05 -7.83
C ILE A 80 6.05 13.65 -6.57
N ALA A 81 4.81 13.20 -6.71
CA ALA A 81 4.04 12.63 -5.62
C ALA A 81 3.63 11.20 -6.02
N PRO A 82 4.43 10.18 -5.67
CA PRO A 82 4.06 8.80 -5.96
C PRO A 82 2.80 8.42 -5.17
N PHE A 83 1.96 7.60 -5.79
CA PHE A 83 0.75 7.01 -5.24
C PHE A 83 1.06 5.99 -4.15
N LEU A 84 2.17 5.24 -4.28
CA LEU A 84 2.69 4.24 -3.32
C LEU A 84 1.77 3.01 -3.10
N ASN A 85 0.47 3.14 -3.35
CA ASN A 85 -0.54 2.15 -3.01
C ASN A 85 -1.64 2.11 -4.08
N PRO A 86 -2.07 0.93 -4.55
CA PRO A 86 -3.18 0.78 -5.49
C PRO A 86 -4.47 1.50 -5.05
N LEU A 87 -4.76 1.54 -3.75
CA LEU A 87 -5.93 2.24 -3.20
C LEU A 87 -5.97 3.72 -3.61
N ILE A 88 -4.81 4.38 -3.54
CA ILE A 88 -4.66 5.81 -3.83
C ILE A 88 -4.78 6.07 -5.34
N VAL A 89 -4.33 5.14 -6.17
CA VAL A 89 -4.46 5.21 -7.64
C VAL A 89 -5.94 5.28 -8.02
N PHE A 90 -6.76 4.35 -7.52
CA PHE A 90 -8.19 4.29 -7.85
C PHE A 90 -8.99 5.46 -7.25
N PHE A 91 -8.70 5.86 -6.01
CA PHE A 91 -9.33 7.06 -5.42
C PHE A 91 -9.04 8.30 -6.26
N ARG A 92 -7.76 8.58 -6.56
CA ARG A 92 -7.36 9.79 -7.30
C ARG A 92 -7.87 9.76 -8.74
N ALA A 93 -7.98 8.59 -9.37
CA ALA A 93 -8.57 8.45 -10.70
C ALA A 93 -10.03 8.96 -10.78
N VAL A 94 -10.83 8.73 -9.74
CA VAL A 94 -12.18 9.31 -9.62
C VAL A 94 -12.11 10.76 -9.17
N PHE A 95 -11.46 11.03 -8.04
CA PHE A 95 -11.49 12.33 -7.37
C PHE A 95 -10.95 13.45 -8.26
N ILE A 96 -9.84 13.21 -8.97
CA ILE A 96 -9.27 14.18 -9.92
C ILE A 96 -10.05 14.18 -11.24
N GLY A 97 -10.47 13.01 -11.72
CA GLY A 97 -11.20 12.86 -12.98
C GLY A 97 -12.52 13.62 -13.04
N PHE A 98 -13.25 13.62 -11.93
CA PHE A 98 -14.51 14.34 -11.76
C PHE A 98 -14.35 15.65 -10.98
N GLY A 99 -13.12 16.13 -10.78
CA GLY A 99 -12.82 17.29 -9.94
C GLY A 99 -13.49 18.60 -10.37
N LYS A 100 -13.93 18.72 -11.62
CA LYS A 100 -14.69 19.89 -12.14
C LYS A 100 -16.18 19.87 -11.80
N SER A 101 -16.71 18.75 -11.31
CA SER A 101 -18.12 18.62 -10.94
C SER A 101 -18.49 19.64 -9.86
N GLY A 102 -19.66 20.28 -10.01
CA GLY A 102 -20.18 21.26 -9.05
C GLY A 102 -19.51 22.64 -9.07
N GLN A 103 -18.61 22.93 -10.02
CA GLN A 103 -17.95 24.25 -10.11
C GLN A 103 -18.71 25.27 -10.98
N GLU A 104 -19.29 24.83 -12.10
CA GLU A 104 -20.01 25.72 -13.03
C GLU A 104 -21.52 25.45 -13.01
N ASN A 105 -21.91 24.17 -12.93
CA ASN A 105 -23.28 23.72 -12.73
C ASN A 105 -23.26 22.60 -11.67
N ASN A 106 -24.34 22.44 -10.90
CA ASN A 106 -24.52 21.35 -9.90
C ASN A 106 -24.70 19.97 -10.55
N GLN A 107 -23.88 19.67 -11.55
CA GLN A 107 -23.89 18.46 -12.34
C GLN A 107 -22.54 17.75 -12.22
N LEU A 108 -22.57 16.45 -12.53
CA LEU A 108 -21.37 15.63 -12.64
C LEU A 108 -20.64 15.97 -13.94
N VAL A 109 -19.39 16.42 -13.83
CA VAL A 109 -18.55 16.82 -14.97
C VAL A 109 -17.18 16.18 -14.84
N GLY A 110 -16.75 15.50 -15.90
CA GLY A 110 -15.46 14.82 -15.97
C GLY A 110 -15.60 13.36 -16.36
N HIS A 111 -14.52 12.61 -16.20
CA HIS A 111 -14.50 11.18 -16.49
C HIS A 111 -13.44 10.50 -15.60
N PHE A 112 -13.61 9.20 -15.39
CA PHE A 112 -12.63 8.39 -14.68
C PHE A 112 -11.28 8.39 -15.43
N LEU A 113 -10.19 8.75 -14.75
CA LEU A 113 -8.86 8.80 -15.36
C LEU A 113 -8.19 7.42 -15.34
N TYR A 114 -8.32 6.67 -16.44
CA TYR A 114 -7.81 5.31 -16.53
C TYR A 114 -6.46 5.17 -17.25
N ASN A 115 -6.06 6.15 -18.07
CA ASN A 115 -4.89 6.04 -18.95
C ASN A 115 -3.61 5.67 -18.19
N GLY A 116 -3.39 6.28 -17.02
CA GLY A 116 -2.19 6.05 -16.23
C GLY A 116 -2.21 4.85 -15.29
N ILE A 117 -3.38 4.25 -15.04
CA ILE A 117 -3.53 3.20 -14.02
C ILE A 117 -2.61 2.01 -14.31
N PHE A 118 -2.56 1.56 -15.56
CA PHE A 118 -1.82 0.36 -15.92
C PHE A 118 -0.31 0.49 -15.68
N TYR A 119 0.31 1.58 -16.13
CA TYR A 119 1.76 1.75 -15.95
C TYR A 119 2.13 2.02 -14.49
N ILE A 120 1.27 2.72 -13.73
CA ILE A 120 1.49 2.96 -12.30
C ILE A 120 1.42 1.63 -11.53
N LEU A 121 0.38 0.82 -11.73
CA LEU A 121 0.28 -0.48 -11.05
C LEU A 121 1.40 -1.45 -11.47
N SER A 122 1.83 -1.39 -12.74
CA SER A 122 2.97 -2.17 -13.22
C SER A 122 4.29 -1.73 -12.55
N ALA A 123 4.50 -0.43 -12.37
CA ALA A 123 5.64 0.11 -11.63
C ALA A 123 5.66 -0.38 -10.17
N GLN A 124 4.50 -0.37 -9.51
CA GLN A 124 4.37 -0.88 -8.14
C GLN A 124 4.70 -2.38 -8.09
N LEU A 125 4.20 -3.17 -9.05
CA LEU A 125 4.52 -4.61 -9.13
C LEU A 125 6.02 -4.86 -9.32
N ILE A 126 6.70 -4.08 -10.17
CA ILE A 126 8.15 -4.16 -10.33
C ILE A 126 8.87 -3.82 -9.02
N GLY A 127 8.44 -2.76 -8.32
CA GLY A 127 8.95 -2.39 -7.00
C GLY A 127 8.80 -3.52 -5.98
N VAL A 128 7.66 -4.21 -5.97
CA VAL A 128 7.44 -5.41 -5.14
C VAL A 128 8.44 -6.51 -5.46
N ILE A 129 8.60 -6.87 -6.74
CA ILE A 129 9.53 -7.93 -7.16
C ILE A 129 10.97 -7.59 -6.74
N LEU A 130 11.43 -6.37 -7.00
CA LEU A 130 12.77 -5.91 -6.60
C LEU A 130 12.97 -5.99 -5.08
N SER A 131 11.94 -5.64 -4.30
CA SER A 131 11.98 -5.74 -2.84
C SER A 131 12.17 -7.16 -2.35
N ILE A 132 11.42 -8.10 -2.94
CA ILE A 132 11.48 -9.53 -2.58
C ILE A 132 12.88 -10.06 -2.88
N VAL A 133 13.43 -9.77 -4.06
CA VAL A 133 14.77 -10.23 -4.46
C VAL A 133 15.83 -9.66 -3.53
N MET A 134 15.81 -8.34 -3.26
CA MET A 134 16.78 -7.72 -2.35
C MET A 134 16.63 -8.21 -0.91
N PHE A 135 15.40 -8.36 -0.42
CA PHE A 135 15.16 -8.90 0.92
C PHE A 135 15.60 -10.37 1.03
N TYR A 136 15.40 -11.18 -0.01
CA TYR A 136 15.89 -12.56 -0.06
C TYR A 136 17.42 -12.59 0.11
N LEU A 137 18.16 -11.78 -0.65
CA LEU A 137 19.62 -11.69 -0.52
C LEU A 137 20.05 -11.23 0.87
N LEU A 138 19.38 -10.22 1.44
CA LEU A 138 19.64 -9.73 2.80
C LEU A 138 19.40 -10.84 3.84
N PHE A 139 18.25 -11.50 3.77
CA PHE A 139 17.84 -12.55 4.69
C PHE A 139 18.85 -13.71 4.71
N TYR A 140 19.24 -14.21 3.54
CA TYR A 140 20.22 -15.30 3.44
C TYR A 140 21.62 -14.86 3.89
N SER A 141 22.00 -13.60 3.65
CA SER A 141 23.27 -13.04 4.14
C SER A 141 23.29 -13.00 5.67
N ILE A 142 22.21 -12.53 6.31
CA ILE A 142 22.08 -12.51 7.77
C ILE A 142 22.10 -13.93 8.35
N LYS A 143 21.35 -14.85 7.72
CA LYS A 143 21.31 -16.26 8.11
C LYS A 143 22.69 -16.91 8.04
N LYS A 144 23.41 -16.72 6.94
CA LYS A 144 24.78 -17.26 6.76
C LYS A 144 25.75 -16.70 7.80
N THR A 145 25.77 -15.38 7.98
CA THR A 145 26.70 -14.71 8.92
C THR A 145 26.49 -15.12 10.37
N ASN A 146 25.25 -15.45 10.77
CA ASN A 146 24.93 -15.81 12.16
C ASN A 146 24.73 -17.31 12.39
N SER A 147 24.90 -18.14 11.35
CA SER A 147 24.63 -19.60 11.38
C SER A 147 25.34 -20.38 12.49
N LYS A 148 26.52 -19.91 12.93
CA LYS A 148 27.34 -20.54 13.98
C LYS A 148 27.10 -19.98 15.39
N LYS A 149 26.31 -18.91 15.54
CA LYS A 149 26.05 -18.27 16.83
C LYS A 149 24.89 -18.97 17.53
N ILE A 150 25.10 -19.43 18.77
CA ILE A 150 24.10 -20.15 19.57
C ILE A 150 22.80 -19.33 19.72
N GLU A 151 22.93 -18.03 19.99
CA GLU A 151 21.81 -17.10 20.15
C GLU A 151 20.88 -17.05 18.92
N TYR A 152 21.40 -17.31 17.72
CA TYR A 152 20.69 -17.17 16.45
C TYR A 152 20.40 -18.52 15.76
N GLN A 153 20.52 -19.65 16.46
CA GLN A 153 20.27 -20.97 15.87
C GLN A 153 18.84 -21.11 15.29
N PHE A 154 17.86 -20.38 15.83
CA PHE A 154 16.49 -20.36 15.28
C PHE A 154 16.43 -19.85 13.83
N LEU A 155 17.39 -19.00 13.39
CA LEU A 155 17.48 -18.53 12.01
C LEU A 155 17.71 -19.68 11.03
N ASN A 156 18.35 -20.77 11.46
CA ASN A 156 18.57 -21.95 10.63
C ASN A 156 17.24 -22.61 10.23
N ASN A 157 16.24 -22.57 11.12
CA ASN A 157 14.91 -23.13 10.89
C ASN A 157 13.97 -22.15 10.19
N LEU A 158 14.21 -20.84 10.29
CA LEU A 158 13.38 -19.83 9.64
C LEU A 158 13.48 -19.96 8.11
N THR A 159 12.35 -20.10 7.43
CA THR A 159 12.25 -20.13 5.97
C THR A 159 11.79 -18.79 5.40
N PHE A 160 12.18 -18.47 4.16
CA PHE A 160 11.79 -17.21 3.51
C PHE A 160 10.26 -17.01 3.41
N LYS A 161 9.53 -18.11 3.27
CA LYS A 161 8.07 -18.11 3.16
C LYS A 161 7.37 -17.63 4.43
N GLU A 162 7.98 -17.80 5.60
CA GLU A 162 7.39 -17.41 6.89
C GLU A 162 7.16 -15.90 7.01
N PHE A 163 7.86 -15.07 6.23
CA PHE A 163 7.65 -13.62 6.21
C PHE A 163 6.33 -13.18 5.55
N PHE A 164 5.76 -14.07 4.73
CA PHE A 164 4.55 -13.82 3.95
C PHE A 164 3.35 -14.64 4.44
N LYS A 165 3.60 -15.73 5.18
CA LYS A 165 2.55 -16.60 5.69
C LYS A 165 1.58 -15.81 6.58
N SER A 166 0.40 -15.55 6.05
CA SER A 166 -0.75 -15.07 6.82
C SER A 166 -1.57 -16.29 7.24
N SER A 167 -1.63 -16.55 8.55
CA SER A 167 -2.69 -17.37 9.15
C SER A 167 -3.64 -16.43 9.85
N SER A 168 -4.87 -16.35 9.34
CA SER A 168 -5.95 -15.63 9.98
C SER A 168 -6.92 -16.63 10.59
N ASP A 169 -7.12 -16.53 11.90
CA ASP A 169 -8.07 -17.35 12.66
C ASP A 169 -9.50 -16.83 12.49
N LEU A 170 -9.66 -15.66 11.87
CA LEU A 170 -10.97 -15.06 11.59
C LEU A 170 -11.75 -15.88 10.56
N THR A 171 -13.06 -15.98 10.74
CA THR A 171 -13.94 -16.47 9.67
C THR A 171 -13.84 -15.56 8.44
N ILE A 172 -14.25 -16.05 7.26
CA ILE A 172 -14.23 -15.24 6.02
C ILE A 172 -15.03 -13.95 6.21
N ILE A 173 -16.17 -14.02 6.91
CA ILE A 173 -17.00 -12.85 7.22
C ILE A 173 -16.23 -11.89 8.14
N GLY A 174 -15.62 -12.38 9.22
CA GLY A 174 -14.82 -11.55 10.13
C GLY A 174 -13.64 -10.87 9.42
N PHE A 175 -12.92 -11.63 8.58
CA PHE A 175 -11.85 -11.11 7.73
C PHE A 175 -12.37 -10.03 6.77
N SER A 176 -13.52 -10.26 6.12
CA SER A 176 -14.13 -9.30 5.18
C SER A 176 -14.52 -8.00 5.86
N ILE A 177 -15.18 -8.08 7.01
CA ILE A 177 -15.59 -6.89 7.80
C ILE A 177 -14.35 -6.11 8.22
N LYS A 178 -13.31 -6.79 8.72
CA LYS A 178 -12.03 -6.18 9.09
C LYS A 178 -11.43 -5.42 7.91
N GLU A 179 -11.20 -6.09 6.78
CA GLU A 179 -10.60 -5.46 5.59
C GLU A 179 -11.44 -4.28 5.10
N PHE A 180 -12.76 -4.44 5.03
CA PHE A 180 -13.68 -3.38 4.64
C PHE A 180 -13.53 -2.15 5.55
N VAL A 181 -13.65 -2.32 6.87
CA VAL A 181 -13.60 -1.20 7.83
C VAL A 181 -12.27 -0.46 7.76
N PHE A 182 -11.14 -1.16 7.78
CA PHE A 182 -9.83 -0.49 7.80
C PHE A 182 -9.45 0.11 6.44
N ILE A 183 -9.81 -0.51 5.32
CA ILE A 183 -9.60 0.08 3.99
C ILE A 183 -10.47 1.32 3.82
N THR A 184 -11.76 1.26 4.22
CA THR A 184 -12.66 2.42 4.18
C THR A 184 -12.13 3.55 5.05
N LEU A 185 -11.70 3.26 6.29
CA LEU A 185 -11.16 4.27 7.18
C LEU A 185 -9.89 4.92 6.60
N LEU A 186 -8.99 4.11 6.04
CA LEU A 186 -7.76 4.59 5.40
C LEU A 186 -8.09 5.55 4.24
N ILE A 187 -8.95 5.13 3.31
CA ILE A 187 -9.22 5.90 2.09
C ILE A 187 -10.14 7.10 2.31
N SER A 188 -10.95 7.09 3.38
CA SER A 188 -11.84 8.21 3.71
C SER A 188 -11.11 9.37 4.38
N VAL A 189 -9.86 9.17 4.83
CA VAL A 189 -9.11 10.18 5.60
C VAL A 189 -7.78 10.50 4.92
N LEU A 190 -6.98 9.49 4.58
CA LEU A 190 -5.61 9.71 4.09
C LEU A 190 -5.55 10.62 2.86
N PRO A 191 -6.34 10.40 1.77
CA PRO A 191 -6.28 11.26 0.61
C PRO A 191 -6.74 12.71 0.87
N PHE A 192 -7.59 12.91 1.87
CA PHE A 192 -8.05 14.25 2.25
C PHE A 192 -7.02 15.01 3.07
N ILE A 193 -6.25 14.33 3.91
CA ILE A 193 -5.07 14.93 4.56
C ILE A 193 -4.07 15.36 3.47
N SER A 194 -3.82 14.51 2.46
CA SER A 194 -2.94 14.85 1.33
C SER A 194 -3.44 16.03 0.50
N ALA A 195 -4.72 16.39 0.59
CA ALA A 195 -5.36 17.45 -0.17
C ALA A 195 -5.51 18.77 0.61
N ILE A 196 -4.94 18.86 1.82
CA ILE A 196 -4.90 20.12 2.59
C ILE A 196 -4.20 21.19 1.77
N ASP A 197 -4.86 22.34 1.61
CA ASP A 197 -4.31 23.48 0.88
C ASP A 197 -3.19 24.16 1.70
N ILE A 198 -1.96 23.90 1.30
CA ILE A 198 -0.72 24.46 1.87
C ILE A 198 -0.74 25.99 1.85
N ALA A 199 -1.29 26.61 0.80
CA ALA A 199 -1.29 28.06 0.64
C ALA A 199 -2.27 28.74 1.62
N ILE A 200 -3.42 28.12 1.85
CA ILE A 200 -4.46 28.66 2.75
C ILE A 200 -4.10 28.39 4.22
N TYR A 201 -3.75 27.14 4.55
CA TYR A 201 -3.57 26.70 5.94
C TYR A 201 -2.13 26.82 6.46
N ARG A 202 -1.19 27.27 5.62
CA ARG A 202 0.24 27.47 5.95
C ARG A 202 0.93 26.21 6.51
N PHE A 203 0.42 25.03 6.16
CA PHE A 203 1.11 23.76 6.40
C PHE A 203 2.19 23.58 5.34
N ASP A 204 3.35 23.04 5.70
CA ASP A 204 4.30 22.54 4.72
C ASP A 204 4.03 21.05 4.39
N GLN A 205 4.64 20.56 3.31
CA GLN A 205 4.48 19.16 2.88
C GLN A 205 4.95 18.18 3.97
N PHE A 206 5.94 18.57 4.77
CA PHE A 206 6.46 17.76 5.86
C PHE A 206 5.40 17.56 6.95
N ALA A 207 4.73 18.61 7.39
CA ALA A 207 3.67 18.55 8.39
C ALA A 207 2.46 17.75 7.89
N ILE A 208 2.09 17.87 6.61
CA ILE A 208 1.03 17.03 6.01
C ILE A 208 1.40 15.54 6.12
N ILE A 209 2.61 15.16 5.69
CA ILE A 209 3.08 13.77 5.78
C ILE A 209 3.14 13.29 7.24
N LEU A 210 3.50 14.16 8.20
CA LEU A 210 3.51 13.80 9.62
C LEU A 210 2.12 13.46 10.15
N ILE A 211 1.09 14.23 9.75
CA ILE A 211 -0.32 13.94 10.09
C ILE A 211 -0.76 12.62 9.44
N GLU A 212 -0.42 12.40 8.17
CA GLU A 212 -0.68 11.14 7.48
C GLU A 212 -0.07 9.95 8.21
N LEU A 213 1.19 10.06 8.64
CA LEU A 213 1.90 9.01 9.36
C LEU A 213 1.31 8.73 10.73
N LEU A 214 0.87 9.76 11.46
CA LEU A 214 0.17 9.59 12.74
C LEU A 214 -1.15 8.82 12.56
N PHE A 215 -1.87 9.13 11.48
CA PHE A 215 -3.11 8.43 11.15
C PHE A 215 -2.85 6.98 10.72
N ILE A 216 -1.86 6.74 9.86
CA ILE A 216 -1.42 5.40 9.45
C ILE A 216 -1.01 4.58 10.68
N TRP A 217 -0.24 5.15 11.60
CA TRP A 217 0.15 4.48 12.85
C TRP A 217 -1.06 4.08 13.67
N THR A 218 -2.03 4.98 13.82
CA THR A 218 -3.26 4.72 14.58
C THR A 218 -4.07 3.58 13.97
N ILE A 219 -4.28 3.59 12.65
CA ILE A 219 -4.97 2.50 11.96
C ILE A 219 -4.19 1.19 12.10
N LEU A 220 -2.88 1.18 11.85
CA LEU A 220 -2.07 -0.02 11.96
C LEU A 220 -2.13 -0.60 13.38
N PHE A 221 -2.02 0.26 14.39
CA PHE A 221 -2.10 -0.15 15.79
C PHE A 221 -3.46 -0.76 16.14
N ILE A 222 -4.58 -0.12 15.78
CA ILE A 222 -5.91 -0.67 16.05
C ILE A 222 -6.12 -1.96 15.26
N SER A 223 -5.74 -2.00 13.99
CA SER A 223 -5.88 -3.18 13.13
C SER A 223 -5.04 -4.37 13.60
N SER A 224 -3.95 -4.13 14.34
CA SER A 224 -3.10 -5.20 14.89
C SER A 224 -3.84 -6.09 15.90
N PHE A 225 -4.92 -5.61 16.51
CA PHE A 225 -5.80 -6.43 17.35
C PHE A 225 -6.69 -7.39 16.54
N PHE A 226 -6.75 -7.18 15.23
CA PHE A 226 -7.50 -7.98 14.25
C PHE A 226 -6.55 -8.60 13.21
N GLU A 227 -5.34 -9.00 13.60
CA GLU A 227 -4.33 -9.64 12.73
C GLU A 227 -3.78 -8.76 11.60
N PHE A 228 -3.90 -7.42 11.74
CA PHE A 228 -3.62 -6.43 10.70
C PHE A 228 -4.52 -6.55 9.46
N PHE A 229 -4.79 -5.42 8.80
CA PHE A 229 -5.43 -5.41 7.49
C PHE A 229 -4.40 -5.35 6.37
N SER A 230 -4.82 -5.63 5.15
CA SER A 230 -3.96 -5.66 3.97
C SER A 230 -3.63 -4.24 3.50
N PHE A 231 -2.73 -3.54 4.22
CA PHE A 231 -2.34 -2.17 3.90
C PHE A 231 -1.88 -1.98 2.45
N HIS A 232 -1.16 -2.96 1.89
CA HIS A 232 -0.75 -2.98 0.48
C HIS A 232 -0.98 -4.37 -0.11
N LEU A 233 -1.44 -4.43 -1.37
CA LEU A 233 -1.73 -5.68 -2.09
C LEU A 233 -0.52 -6.62 -2.28
N ALA A 234 0.70 -6.16 -1.99
CA ALA A 234 1.92 -6.90 -2.24
C ALA A 234 1.98 -8.15 -1.35
N PHE A 235 1.69 -7.99 -0.06
CA PHE A 235 1.76 -9.09 0.91
C PHE A 235 0.76 -10.21 0.63
N PRO A 236 -0.55 -9.96 0.47
CA PRO A 236 -1.50 -11.03 0.19
C PRO A 236 -1.28 -11.64 -1.22
N PHE A 237 -0.77 -10.87 -2.19
CA PHE A 237 -0.39 -11.39 -3.51
C PHE A 237 0.78 -12.39 -3.43
N ILE A 238 1.83 -12.08 -2.66
CA ILE A 238 2.98 -12.99 -2.51
C ILE A 238 2.58 -14.23 -1.69
N ASP A 239 1.76 -14.06 -0.65
CA ASP A 239 1.28 -15.18 0.15
C ASP A 239 0.48 -16.19 -0.69
N ILE A 240 -0.43 -15.71 -1.56
CA ILE A 240 -1.20 -16.61 -2.43
C ILE A 240 -0.30 -17.31 -3.46
N ILE A 241 0.77 -16.66 -3.96
CA ILE A 241 1.76 -17.32 -4.82
C ILE A 241 2.41 -18.50 -4.08
N PHE A 242 2.90 -18.29 -2.86
CA PHE A 242 3.52 -19.38 -2.09
C PHE A 242 2.54 -20.52 -1.79
N LYS A 243 1.30 -20.21 -1.40
CA LYS A 243 0.25 -21.21 -1.16
C LYS A 243 -0.10 -21.99 -2.43
N THR A 244 -0.11 -21.34 -3.59
CA THR A 244 -0.33 -21.99 -4.89
C THR A 244 0.81 -22.95 -5.22
N VAL A 245 2.06 -22.51 -5.05
CA VAL A 245 3.26 -23.34 -5.24
C VAL A 245 3.19 -24.58 -4.36
N ASP A 246 2.88 -24.44 -3.06
CA ASP A 246 2.79 -25.58 -2.16
C ASP A 246 1.83 -26.66 -2.64
N ILE A 247 0.66 -26.27 -3.14
CA ILE A 247 -0.37 -27.20 -3.61
C ILE A 247 0.05 -27.90 -4.89
N ILE A 248 0.60 -27.15 -5.84
CA ILE A 248 1.06 -27.72 -7.12
C ILE A 248 2.18 -28.74 -6.89
N PHE A 249 3.10 -28.47 -5.96
CA PHE A 249 4.21 -29.38 -5.65
C PHE A 249 3.85 -30.48 -4.66
N LYS A 250 2.64 -30.48 -4.10
CA LYS A 250 2.17 -31.57 -3.22
C LYS A 250 1.74 -32.77 -4.07
N LYS A 251 2.43 -33.90 -3.92
CA LYS A 251 2.17 -35.13 -4.70
C LYS A 251 0.73 -35.65 -4.60
N SER A 252 0.09 -35.46 -3.45
CA SER A 252 -1.32 -35.83 -3.22
C SER A 252 -1.92 -34.84 -2.23
N PRO A 253 -2.51 -33.73 -2.71
CA PRO A 253 -3.20 -32.78 -1.85
C PRO A 253 -4.51 -33.39 -1.37
N SER A 254 -4.76 -33.33 -0.07
CA SER A 254 -6.03 -33.76 0.50
C SER A 254 -7.15 -32.78 0.14
N SER A 255 -8.41 -33.22 0.24
CA SER A 255 -9.56 -32.33 0.09
C SER A 255 -9.55 -31.15 1.06
N LEU A 256 -9.00 -31.35 2.26
CA LEU A 256 -8.81 -30.31 3.26
C LEU A 256 -7.82 -29.23 2.78
N ASP A 257 -6.70 -29.64 2.18
CA ASP A 257 -5.69 -28.71 1.65
C ASP A 257 -6.28 -27.82 0.56
N ILE A 258 -7.02 -28.43 -0.37
CA ILE A 258 -7.68 -27.72 -1.47
C ILE A 258 -8.70 -26.73 -0.90
N LYS A 259 -9.52 -27.16 0.06
CA LYS A 259 -10.53 -26.29 0.71
C LYS A 259 -9.88 -25.09 1.41
N GLN A 260 -8.79 -25.30 2.14
CA GLN A 260 -8.05 -24.22 2.80
C GLN A 260 -7.50 -23.22 1.78
N TYR A 261 -6.91 -23.70 0.69
CA TYR A 261 -6.43 -22.82 -0.36
C TYR A 261 -7.53 -22.03 -1.05
N LEU A 262 -8.68 -22.63 -1.32
CA LEU A 262 -9.83 -21.90 -1.88
C LEU A 262 -10.30 -20.79 -0.94
N PHE A 263 -10.25 -21.00 0.38
CA PHE A 263 -10.55 -19.94 1.35
C PHE A 263 -9.52 -18.82 1.33
N GLU A 264 -8.23 -19.15 1.24
CA GLU A 264 -7.17 -18.15 1.12
C GLU A 264 -7.25 -17.39 -0.21
N LEU A 265 -7.60 -18.07 -1.29
CA LEU A 265 -7.84 -17.45 -2.60
C LEU A 265 -9.05 -16.51 -2.56
N LEU A 266 -10.12 -16.89 -1.87
CA LEU A 266 -11.28 -16.03 -1.66
C LEU A 266 -10.91 -14.80 -0.82
N ARG A 267 -10.14 -14.96 0.26
CA ARG A 267 -9.63 -13.84 1.06
C ARG A 267 -8.79 -12.88 0.21
N PHE A 268 -7.88 -13.40 -0.61
CA PHE A 268 -7.10 -12.60 -1.55
C PHE A 268 -8.01 -11.84 -2.53
N PHE A 269 -8.97 -12.52 -3.16
CA PHE A 269 -9.91 -11.90 -4.09
C PHE A 269 -10.73 -10.78 -3.44
N LEU A 270 -11.21 -10.99 -2.20
CA LEU A 270 -11.94 -9.98 -1.44
C LEU A 270 -11.08 -8.73 -1.20
N VAL A 271 -9.81 -8.90 -0.82
CA VAL A 271 -8.89 -7.76 -0.62
C VAL A 271 -8.66 -7.01 -1.93
N VAL A 272 -8.50 -7.71 -3.06
CA VAL A 272 -8.35 -7.06 -4.37
C VAL A 272 -9.61 -6.27 -4.73
N VAL A 273 -10.79 -6.87 -4.57
CA VAL A 273 -12.08 -6.22 -4.83
C VAL A 273 -12.26 -4.99 -3.95
N PHE A 274 -12.05 -5.10 -2.64
CA PHE A 274 -12.12 -3.96 -1.72
C PHE A 274 -11.11 -2.88 -2.07
N SER A 275 -9.91 -3.26 -2.51
CA SER A 275 -8.87 -2.30 -2.89
C SER A 275 -9.15 -1.52 -4.17
N ILE A 276 -10.13 -1.95 -4.97
CA ILE A 276 -10.57 -1.26 -6.18
C ILE A 276 -11.88 -0.53 -5.91
N ILE A 277 -12.88 -1.24 -5.38
CA ILE A 277 -14.25 -0.75 -5.25
C ILE A 277 -14.37 0.32 -4.17
N ILE A 278 -13.79 0.12 -2.98
CA ILE A 278 -13.94 1.07 -1.86
C ILE A 278 -13.38 2.45 -2.24
N PRO A 279 -12.14 2.58 -2.76
CA PRO A 279 -11.62 3.88 -3.21
C PRO A 279 -12.48 4.57 -4.27
N ILE A 280 -13.05 3.82 -5.21
CA ILE A 280 -13.93 4.36 -6.25
C ILE A 280 -15.22 4.92 -5.64
N ILE A 281 -15.88 4.14 -4.78
CA ILE A 281 -17.12 4.55 -4.09
C ILE A 281 -16.88 5.80 -3.25
N ILE A 282 -15.82 5.81 -2.44
CA ILE A 282 -15.49 6.96 -1.59
C ILE A 282 -15.14 8.19 -2.45
N GLY A 283 -14.41 8.00 -3.56
CA GLY A 283 -14.16 9.06 -4.53
C GLY A 283 -15.46 9.68 -5.07
N PHE A 284 -16.42 8.86 -5.49
CA PHE A 284 -17.72 9.35 -5.96
C PHE A 284 -18.54 10.03 -4.88
N ILE A 285 -18.59 9.47 -3.66
CA ILE A 285 -19.27 10.10 -2.51
C ILE A 285 -18.70 11.50 -2.26
N SER A 286 -17.38 11.65 -2.31
CA SER A 286 -16.68 12.93 -2.14
C SER A 286 -17.12 13.96 -3.18
N ILE A 287 -17.23 13.54 -4.44
CA ILE A 287 -17.71 14.39 -5.54
C ILE A 287 -19.19 14.75 -5.37
N LEU A 288 -20.04 13.81 -4.96
CA LEU A 288 -21.46 14.06 -4.72
C LEU A 288 -21.67 15.05 -3.56
N ILE A 289 -20.88 14.94 -2.49
CA ILE A 289 -20.88 15.91 -1.39
C ILE A 289 -20.50 17.29 -1.93
N LYS A 290 -19.40 17.38 -2.71
CA LYS A 290 -18.96 18.63 -3.35
C LYS A 290 -20.07 19.29 -4.17
N ILE A 291 -20.74 18.54 -5.04
CA ILE A 291 -21.86 19.03 -5.86
C ILE A 291 -22.99 19.57 -4.97
N LYS A 292 -23.33 18.84 -3.90
CA LYS A 292 -24.44 19.22 -3.02
C LYS A 292 -24.13 20.46 -2.18
N THR A 293 -22.88 20.65 -1.76
CA THR A 293 -22.50 21.78 -0.89
C THR A 293 -22.10 23.03 -1.67
N GLY A 294 -21.83 22.93 -2.97
CA GLY A 294 -21.33 24.05 -3.78
C GLY A 294 -19.91 24.50 -3.39
N VAL A 295 -19.19 23.68 -2.62
CA VAL A 295 -17.84 24.01 -2.14
C VAL A 295 -16.83 23.76 -3.26
N VAL A 296 -15.97 24.75 -3.53
CA VAL A 296 -14.83 24.56 -4.43
C VAL A 296 -13.75 23.77 -3.70
N VAL A 297 -13.77 22.44 -3.85
CA VAL A 297 -12.62 21.61 -3.45
C VAL A 297 -11.52 21.82 -4.48
N SER A 298 -10.36 22.31 -4.03
CA SER A 298 -9.14 22.40 -4.84
C SER A 298 -8.68 20.99 -5.20
N VAL A 299 -8.64 20.69 -6.49
CA VAL A 299 -8.24 19.38 -7.02
C VAL A 299 -6.94 19.57 -7.78
N ALA A 300 -5.87 19.90 -7.06
CA ALA A 300 -4.52 20.08 -7.60
C ALA A 300 -3.81 18.74 -7.84
#